data_AF-A0AAC9J0G0-F1
#
_entry.id   AF-A0AAC9J0G0-F1
#
_cell.length_a   1.000
_cell.length_b   1.000
_cell.length_c   1.000
_cell.angle_alpha   90.00
_cell.angle_beta   90.00
_cell.angle_gamma   90.00
#
_symmetry.space_group_name_H-M   'P 1'
#
loop_
_entity.id
_entity.type
_entity.pdbx_description
1 polymer ?
#
loop_
_entity_poly.entity_id
_entity_poly.type
_entity_poly.pdbx_seq_one_letter_code
_entity_poly.pdbx_strand_id
1 'polypeptide(L)'
;MSDVILLESKCQGFWECITPDAWVTSLGTLLGALIGALLGAFGAIYATKVQHSKLIDRQNKEKDFEFTKRYNRISFAVNSVIRRINYHINGKMSETFHQSNLNILKVTIEKFDNFPLELITMEKYDSFIKCHSNILDYQALLENKKEGIKEDNEQELLISIRDSLIKEHNYLIEQNK
;
A
#
# COMPACT_ATOMS: atom_id res chain seq x y z
N MET A 1 43.09 8.69 -87.91
CA MET A 1 41.74 8.41 -87.40
C MET A 1 41.92 8.18 -85.92
N SER A 2 41.63 9.19 -85.09
CA SER A 2 41.82 9.11 -83.65
C SER A 2 40.57 8.56 -83.00
N ASP A 3 40.75 7.46 -82.28
CA ASP A 3 39.77 6.83 -81.42
C ASP A 3 39.32 7.80 -80.31
N VAL A 4 38.01 7.99 -80.17
CA VAL A 4 37.43 8.62 -78.98
C VAL A 4 36.75 7.51 -78.19
N ILE A 5 37.51 6.90 -77.28
CA ILE A 5 36.98 6.01 -76.26
C ILE A 5 36.33 6.89 -75.20
N LEU A 6 34.99 6.92 -75.19
CA LEU A 6 34.19 7.59 -74.18
C LEU A 6 34.25 6.75 -72.90
N LEU A 7 35.20 7.06 -72.03
CA LEU A 7 35.27 6.50 -70.68
C LEU A 7 34.10 7.08 -69.87
N GLU A 8 33.00 6.35 -69.85
CA GLU A 8 31.88 6.62 -68.95
C GLU A 8 32.37 6.37 -67.52
N SER A 9 32.68 7.44 -66.79
CA SER A 9 33.06 7.36 -65.38
C SER A 9 31.88 6.82 -64.60
N LYS A 10 31.90 5.52 -64.29
CA LYS A 10 30.96 4.92 -63.36
C LYS A 10 31.16 5.58 -62.02
N CYS A 11 30.30 6.53 -61.71
CA CYS A 11 30.27 7.14 -60.41
C CYS A 11 29.99 6.01 -59.38
N GLN A 12 30.90 5.83 -58.43
CA GLN A 12 30.86 4.74 -57.44
C GLN A 12 30.66 5.32 -56.05
N GLY A 13 29.50 5.03 -55.47
CA GLY A 13 29.17 5.45 -54.11
C GLY A 13 27.82 6.11 -54.08
N PHE A 14 26.95 5.67 -53.15
CA PHE A 14 25.60 6.20 -53.04
C PHE A 14 25.62 7.72 -52.99
N TRP A 15 26.48 8.32 -52.15
CA TRP A 15 26.55 9.77 -51.92
C TRP A 15 27.27 10.59 -53.01
N GLU A 16 28.09 9.97 -53.86
CA GLU A 16 28.90 10.67 -54.87
C GLU A 16 28.13 10.86 -56.19
N CYS A 17 27.03 10.13 -56.39
CA CYS A 17 26.31 10.02 -57.66
C CYS A 17 24.88 10.51 -57.60
N ILE A 18 24.52 11.20 -56.52
CA ILE A 18 23.17 11.73 -56.30
C ILE A 18 23.09 13.14 -56.84
N THR A 19 22.00 13.44 -57.55
CA THR A 19 21.66 14.82 -57.89
C THR A 19 21.37 15.62 -56.60
N PRO A 20 21.71 16.92 -56.56
CA PRO A 20 21.61 17.72 -55.33
C PRO A 20 20.23 17.72 -54.66
N ASP A 21 19.17 17.57 -55.45
CA ASP A 21 17.78 17.40 -55.01
C ASP A 21 17.57 16.11 -54.21
N ALA A 22 18.11 14.98 -54.67
CA ALA A 22 17.99 13.71 -53.98
C ALA A 22 18.87 13.62 -52.71
N TRP A 23 19.90 14.46 -52.57
CA TRP A 23 20.62 14.64 -51.30
C TRP A 23 19.74 15.28 -50.23
N VAL A 24 19.03 16.35 -50.60
CA VAL A 24 18.08 17.06 -49.72
C VAL A 24 16.91 16.15 -49.34
N THR A 25 16.35 15.41 -50.30
CA THR A 25 15.29 14.44 -50.03
C THR A 25 15.76 13.33 -49.09
N SER A 26 16.95 12.75 -49.32
CA SER A 26 17.49 11.67 -48.48
C SER A 26 17.72 12.12 -47.03
N LEU A 27 18.26 13.34 -46.83
CA LEU A 27 18.40 13.93 -45.49
C LEU A 27 17.05 14.22 -44.84
N GLY A 28 16.09 14.74 -45.61
CA GLY A 28 14.72 14.99 -45.12
C GLY A 28 14.02 13.71 -44.68
N THR A 29 14.14 12.63 -45.44
CA THR A 29 13.60 11.31 -45.07
C THR A 29 14.29 10.74 -43.84
N LEU A 30 15.62 10.88 -43.72
CA LEU A 30 16.36 10.42 -42.55
C LEU A 30 15.93 11.18 -41.28
N LEU A 31 15.84 12.51 -41.35
CA LEU A 31 15.40 13.34 -40.24
C LEU A 31 13.93 13.09 -39.88
N GLY A 32 13.05 12.96 -40.88
CA GLY A 32 11.64 12.62 -40.68
C GLY A 32 11.45 11.25 -40.01
N ALA A 33 12.20 10.24 -40.46
CA ALA A 33 12.19 8.91 -39.85
C ALA A 33 12.75 8.93 -38.42
N LEU A 34 13.84 9.68 -38.17
CA LEU A 34 14.43 9.85 -36.85
C LEU A 34 13.44 10.52 -35.88
N ILE A 35 12.80 11.62 -36.29
CA ILE A 35 11.81 12.35 -35.48
C ILE A 35 10.58 11.47 -35.24
N GLY A 36 10.08 10.79 -36.27
CA GLY A 36 8.97 9.85 -36.16
C GLY A 36 9.26 8.71 -35.18
N ALA A 37 10.47 8.13 -35.26
CA ALA A 37 10.91 7.08 -34.35
C ALA A 37 11.07 7.59 -32.91
N LEU A 38 11.62 8.79 -32.70
CA LEU A 38 11.73 9.42 -31.39
C LEU A 38 10.35 9.67 -30.78
N LEU A 39 9.42 10.28 -31.53
CA LEU A 39 8.06 10.52 -31.07
C LEU A 39 7.32 9.21 -30.75
N GLY A 40 7.50 8.18 -31.58
CA GLY A 40 6.96 6.85 -31.34
C GLY A 40 7.50 6.22 -30.05
N ALA A 41 8.81 6.30 -29.83
CA ALA A 41 9.46 5.78 -28.62
C ALA A 41 9.01 6.54 -27.36
N PHE A 42 8.98 7.87 -27.40
CA PHE A 42 8.47 8.70 -26.29
C PHE A 42 7.00 8.40 -25.99
N GLY A 43 6.15 8.27 -27.02
CA GLY A 43 4.75 7.91 -26.87
C GLY A 43 4.57 6.53 -26.22
N ALA A 44 5.35 5.53 -26.64
CA ALA A 44 5.33 4.18 -26.06
C ALA A 44 5.76 4.17 -24.59
N ILE A 45 6.84 4.88 -24.24
CA ILE A 45 7.30 5.00 -22.84
C ILE A 45 6.25 5.71 -21.97
N TYR A 46 5.62 6.76 -22.48
CA TYR A 46 4.58 7.47 -21.74
C TYR A 46 3.34 6.58 -21.52
N ALA A 47 2.86 5.91 -22.57
CA ALA A 47 1.71 5.02 -22.49
C ALA A 47 1.94 3.86 -21.51
N THR A 48 3.13 3.24 -21.54
CA THR A 48 3.50 2.17 -20.61
C THR A 48 3.59 2.66 -19.17
N LYS A 49 4.19 3.83 -18.92
CA LYS A 49 4.19 4.45 -17.58
C LYS A 49 2.79 4.68 -17.04
N VAL A 50 1.88 5.22 -17.86
CA VAL A 50 0.48 5.48 -17.47
C VAL A 50 -0.29 4.17 -17.23
N GLN A 51 -0.05 3.15 -18.04
CA GLN A 51 -0.68 1.83 -17.83
C GLN A 51 -0.17 1.18 -16.55
N HIS A 52 1.14 1.25 -16.29
CA HIS A 52 1.75 0.70 -15.08
C HIS A 52 1.26 1.41 -13.82
N SER A 53 1.15 2.75 -13.84
CA SER A 53 0.61 3.50 -12.70
C SER A 53 -0.85 3.11 -12.42
N LYS A 54 -1.68 3.02 -13.47
CA LYS A 54 -3.08 2.57 -13.32
C LYS A 54 -3.20 1.14 -12.80
N LEU A 55 -2.27 0.26 -13.17
CA LEU A 55 -2.23 -1.12 -12.65
C LEU A 55 -1.91 -1.13 -11.15
N ILE A 56 -0.88 -0.38 -10.73
CA ILE A 56 -0.52 -0.22 -9.32
C ILE A 56 -1.71 0.36 -8.54
N ASP A 57 -2.36 1.40 -9.05
CA ASP A 57 -3.50 2.03 -8.39
C ASP A 57 -4.67 1.05 -8.20
N ARG A 58 -4.94 0.20 -9.19
CA ARG A 58 -5.97 -0.85 -9.07
C ARG A 58 -5.60 -1.89 -8.01
N GLN A 59 -4.36 -2.36 -8.02
CA GLN A 59 -3.89 -3.32 -7.02
C GLN A 59 -3.95 -2.75 -5.60
N ASN A 60 -3.55 -1.48 -5.41
CA ASN A 60 -3.64 -0.81 -4.12
C ASN A 60 -5.09 -0.67 -3.66
N LYS A 61 -6.00 -0.27 -4.55
CA LYS A 61 -7.44 -0.21 -4.24
C LYS A 61 -8.04 -1.56 -3.86
N GLU A 62 -7.64 -2.62 -4.55
CA GLU A 62 -8.08 -3.98 -4.23
C GLU A 62 -7.55 -4.44 -2.87
N LYS A 63 -6.27 -4.16 -2.57
CA LYS A 63 -5.68 -4.40 -1.25
C LYS A 63 -6.41 -3.64 -0.15
N ASP A 64 -6.67 -2.36 -0.34
CA ASP A 64 -7.39 -1.53 0.63
C ASP A 64 -8.83 -2.02 0.86
N PHE A 65 -9.50 -2.45 -0.21
CA PHE A 65 -10.82 -3.03 -0.12
C PHE A 65 -10.82 -4.34 0.69
N GLU A 66 -9.89 -5.26 0.39
CA GLU A 66 -9.75 -6.52 1.12
C GLU A 66 -9.31 -6.30 2.57
N PHE A 67 -8.42 -5.34 2.83
CA PHE A 67 -8.09 -4.88 4.19
C PHE A 67 -9.35 -4.47 4.93
N THR A 68 -10.12 -3.52 4.37
CA THR A 68 -11.33 -2.97 4.98
C THR A 68 -12.33 -4.07 5.32
N LYS A 69 -12.59 -4.95 4.35
CA LYS A 69 -13.53 -6.06 4.49
C LYS A 69 -13.14 -7.01 5.61
N ARG A 70 -11.85 -7.35 5.75
CA ARG A 70 -11.35 -8.22 6.82
C ARG A 70 -11.29 -7.49 8.16
N TYR A 71 -10.77 -6.27 8.17
CA TYR A 71 -10.64 -5.44 9.36
C TYR A 71 -11.99 -5.13 9.98
N ASN A 72 -13.06 -4.96 9.19
CA ASN A 72 -14.43 -4.81 9.72
C ASN A 72 -14.85 -5.96 10.66
N ARG A 73 -14.36 -7.19 10.44
CA ARG A 73 -14.64 -8.32 11.35
C ARG A 73 -13.86 -8.24 12.66
N ILE A 74 -12.67 -7.63 12.62
CA ILE A 74 -11.85 -7.34 13.80
C ILE A 74 -12.43 -6.15 14.55
N SER A 75 -12.90 -5.13 13.83
CA SER A 75 -13.53 -3.92 14.36
C SER A 75 -14.65 -4.21 15.34
N PHE A 76 -15.54 -5.17 15.04
CA PHE A 76 -16.58 -5.58 16.00
C PHE A 76 -16.00 -6.15 17.31
N ALA A 77 -14.90 -6.89 17.24
CA ALA A 77 -14.23 -7.44 18.41
C ALA A 77 -13.51 -6.34 19.20
N VAL A 78 -12.80 -5.43 18.51
CA VAL A 78 -12.16 -4.25 19.12
C VAL A 78 -13.18 -3.39 19.86
N ASN A 79 -14.33 -3.08 19.24
CA ASN A 79 -15.41 -2.34 19.89
C ASN A 79 -15.96 -3.06 21.14
N SER A 80 -16.02 -4.40 21.09
CA SER A 80 -16.40 -5.20 22.25
C SER A 80 -15.38 -5.12 23.38
N VAL A 81 -14.08 -5.07 23.06
CA VAL A 81 -12.99 -4.85 24.03
C VAL A 81 -13.07 -3.45 24.63
N ILE A 82 -13.20 -2.40 23.81
CA ILE A 82 -13.36 -1.01 24.27
C ILE A 82 -14.53 -0.89 25.24
N ARG A 83 -15.67 -1.51 24.92
CA ARG A 83 -16.84 -1.52 25.81
C ARG A 83 -16.52 -2.19 27.15
N ARG A 84 -15.76 -3.28 27.15
CA ARG A 84 -15.35 -4.00 28.37
C ARG A 84 -14.37 -3.20 29.21
N ILE A 85 -13.41 -2.51 28.60
CA ILE A 85 -12.52 -1.57 29.30
C ILE A 85 -13.35 -0.48 29.97
N ASN A 86 -14.35 0.09 29.27
CA ASN A 86 -15.26 1.07 29.87
C ASN A 86 -16.07 0.51 31.06
N TYR A 87 -16.54 -0.73 30.98
CA TYR A 87 -17.18 -1.37 32.15
C TYR A 87 -16.21 -1.54 33.32
N HIS A 88 -14.93 -1.84 33.04
CA HIS A 88 -13.89 -1.98 34.04
C HIS A 88 -13.59 -0.64 34.73
N ILE A 89 -13.36 0.42 33.96
CA ILE A 89 -13.12 1.78 34.47
C ILE A 89 -14.26 2.24 35.39
N ASN A 90 -15.51 1.91 35.04
CA ASN A 90 -16.69 2.28 35.82
C ASN A 90 -16.93 1.41 37.07
N GLY A 91 -16.00 0.52 37.44
CA GLY A 91 -16.12 -0.34 38.62
C GLY A 91 -17.22 -1.41 38.53
N LYS A 92 -17.71 -1.71 37.32
CA LYS A 92 -18.81 -2.67 37.09
C LYS A 92 -18.33 -4.09 36.79
N MET A 93 -17.07 -4.39 37.09
CA MET A 93 -16.45 -5.66 36.74
C MET A 93 -16.71 -6.71 37.84
N SER A 94 -17.43 -7.79 37.51
CA SER A 94 -17.54 -8.97 38.37
C SER A 94 -16.49 -10.02 38.02
N GLU A 95 -16.29 -11.00 38.90
CA GLU A 95 -15.33 -12.10 38.70
C GLU A 95 -15.72 -13.01 37.51
N THR A 96 -17.01 -13.30 37.33
CA THR A 96 -17.54 -13.98 36.13
C THR A 96 -17.34 -13.16 34.85
N PHE A 97 -17.37 -11.83 34.95
CA PHE A 97 -17.08 -10.93 33.82
C PHE A 97 -15.59 -10.97 33.44
N HIS A 98 -14.70 -11.22 34.41
CA HIS A 98 -13.26 -11.31 34.19
C HIS A 98 -12.87 -12.47 33.27
N GLN A 99 -13.35 -13.69 33.54
CA GLN A 99 -13.07 -14.86 32.69
C GLN A 99 -13.68 -14.70 31.28
N SER A 100 -14.87 -14.12 31.18
CA SER A 100 -15.49 -13.79 29.88
C SER A 100 -14.67 -12.77 29.08
N ASN A 101 -14.07 -11.78 29.76
CA ASN A 101 -13.20 -10.80 29.13
C ASN A 101 -11.95 -11.45 28.53
N LEU A 102 -11.25 -12.30 29.29
CA LEU A 102 -10.04 -12.98 28.83
C LEU A 102 -10.30 -13.81 27.57
N ASN A 103 -11.42 -14.54 27.50
CA ASN A 103 -11.77 -15.30 26.30
C ASN A 103 -11.98 -14.41 25.07
N ILE A 104 -12.60 -13.24 25.25
CA ILE A 104 -12.81 -12.29 24.14
C ILE A 104 -11.51 -11.64 23.70
N LEU A 105 -10.62 -11.33 24.64
CA LEU A 105 -9.28 -10.82 24.31
C LEU A 105 -8.50 -11.85 23.50
N LYS A 106 -8.46 -13.11 23.94
CA LYS A 106 -7.81 -14.21 23.21
C LYS A 106 -8.32 -14.34 21.77
N VAL A 107 -9.64 -14.39 21.59
CA VAL A 107 -10.24 -14.45 20.24
C VAL A 107 -9.93 -13.20 19.42
N THR A 108 -9.82 -12.04 20.05
CA THR A 108 -9.49 -10.79 19.34
C THR A 108 -8.03 -10.79 18.90
N ILE A 109 -7.10 -11.17 19.78
CA ILE A 109 -5.66 -11.29 19.53
C ILE A 109 -5.41 -12.31 18.42
N GLU A 110 -6.03 -13.48 18.48
CA GLU A 110 -5.94 -14.50 17.43
C GLU A 110 -6.36 -13.96 16.06
N LYS A 111 -7.35 -13.05 16.01
CA LYS A 111 -7.73 -12.40 14.75
C LYS A 111 -6.68 -11.39 14.25
N PHE A 112 -6.00 -10.70 15.16
CA PHE A 112 -4.88 -9.81 14.80
C PHE A 112 -3.68 -10.62 14.31
N ASP A 113 -3.31 -11.69 15.02
CA ASP A 113 -2.18 -12.57 14.68
C ASP A 113 -2.36 -13.25 13.32
N ASN A 114 -3.59 -13.66 13.01
CA ASN A 114 -3.92 -14.31 11.74
C ASN A 114 -4.26 -13.32 10.62
N PHE A 115 -4.08 -12.01 10.82
CA PHE A 115 -4.37 -11.03 9.79
C PHE A 115 -3.25 -11.04 8.72
N PRO A 116 -3.60 -11.12 7.42
CA PRO A 116 -2.62 -11.11 6.34
C PRO A 116 -1.86 -9.77 6.27
N LEU A 117 -0.57 -9.79 6.60
CA LEU A 117 0.28 -8.60 6.64
C LEU A 117 0.41 -7.93 5.28
N GLU A 118 0.31 -8.68 4.18
CA GLU A 118 0.40 -8.18 2.80
C GLU A 118 -0.75 -7.24 2.40
N LEU A 119 -1.84 -7.26 3.17
CA LEU A 119 -2.98 -6.36 3.00
C LEU A 119 -2.85 -5.07 3.80
N ILE A 120 -1.90 -4.99 4.74
CA ILE A 120 -1.70 -3.80 5.57
C ILE A 120 -0.79 -2.84 4.81
N THR A 121 -1.34 -1.68 4.43
CA THR A 121 -0.53 -0.61 3.83
C THR A 121 0.38 0.03 4.89
N MET A 122 1.49 0.63 4.46
CA MET A 122 2.43 1.29 5.37
C MET A 122 1.75 2.37 6.24
N GLU A 123 0.78 3.08 5.68
CA GLU A 123 0.00 4.11 6.38
C GLU A 123 -0.87 3.52 7.52
N LYS A 124 -1.35 2.28 7.35
CA LYS A 124 -2.23 1.60 8.32
C LYS A 124 -1.45 0.75 9.33
N TYR A 125 -0.19 0.43 9.03
CA TYR A 125 0.61 -0.53 9.80
C TYR A 125 0.78 -0.11 11.27
N ASP A 126 1.23 1.11 11.52
CA ASP A 126 1.50 1.57 12.88
C ASP A 126 0.25 1.56 13.75
N SER A 127 -0.88 2.05 13.22
CA SER A 127 -2.16 2.03 13.92
C SER A 127 -2.67 0.60 14.15
N PHE A 128 -2.49 -0.30 13.17
CA PHE A 128 -2.85 -1.70 13.32
C PHE A 128 -2.07 -2.38 14.45
N ILE A 129 -0.75 -2.19 14.48
CA ILE A 129 0.12 -2.74 15.53
C ILE A 129 -0.22 -2.12 16.89
N LYS A 130 -0.48 -0.82 16.98
CA LYS A 130 -0.88 -0.18 18.24
C LYS A 130 -2.23 -0.68 18.76
N CYS A 131 -3.22 -0.91 17.88
CA CYS A 131 -4.46 -1.56 18.29
C CYS A 131 -4.18 -2.93 18.89
N HIS A 132 -3.33 -3.73 18.25
CA HIS A 132 -2.97 -5.06 18.75
C HIS A 132 -2.25 -4.98 20.11
N SER A 133 -1.24 -4.11 20.23
CA SER A 133 -0.49 -3.89 21.48
C SER A 133 -1.41 -3.48 22.62
N ASN A 134 -2.28 -2.50 22.43
CA ASN A 134 -3.22 -2.04 23.47
C ASN A 134 -4.14 -3.18 23.98
N ILE A 135 -4.49 -4.13 23.11
CA ILE A 135 -5.32 -5.28 23.50
C ILE A 135 -4.50 -6.29 24.32
N LEU A 136 -3.22 -6.51 23.94
CA LEU A 136 -2.28 -7.32 24.72
C LEU A 136 -1.99 -6.70 26.09
N ASP A 137 -1.77 -5.39 26.15
CA ASP A 137 -1.55 -4.66 27.40
C ASP A 137 -2.78 -4.79 28.32
N TYR A 138 -3.99 -4.69 27.77
CA TYR A 138 -5.20 -4.92 28.54
C TYR A 138 -5.32 -6.38 29.03
N GLN A 139 -4.95 -7.36 28.21
CA GLN A 139 -4.91 -8.76 28.65
C GLN A 139 -3.93 -8.96 29.80
N ALA A 140 -2.71 -8.42 29.69
CA ALA A 140 -1.69 -8.52 30.73
C ALA A 140 -2.19 -7.92 32.06
N LEU A 141 -2.85 -6.75 32.01
CA LEU A 141 -3.44 -6.12 33.19
C LEU A 141 -4.53 -7.00 33.83
N LEU A 142 -5.36 -7.66 33.02
CA LEU A 142 -6.35 -8.62 33.56
C LEU A 142 -5.67 -9.85 34.17
N GLU A 143 -4.63 -10.39 33.54
CA GLU A 143 -3.89 -11.55 34.06
C GLU A 143 -3.17 -11.23 35.37
N ASN A 144 -2.49 -10.08 35.48
CA ASN A 144 -1.90 -9.58 36.72
C ASN A 144 -2.93 -9.52 37.85
N LYS A 145 -4.12 -9.00 37.56
CA LYS A 145 -5.22 -8.89 38.52
C LYS A 145 -5.71 -10.26 38.99
N LYS A 146 -5.76 -11.25 38.09
CA LYS A 146 -6.10 -12.64 38.43
C LYS A 146 -5.07 -13.27 39.37
N GLU A 147 -3.81 -12.89 39.24
CA GLU A 147 -2.71 -13.32 40.12
C GLU A 147 -2.66 -12.55 41.45
N GLY A 148 -3.56 -11.58 41.65
CA GLY A 148 -3.61 -10.76 42.87
C GLY A 148 -2.57 -9.64 42.91
N ILE A 149 -1.88 -9.39 41.80
CA ILE A 149 -0.94 -8.28 41.66
C ILE A 149 -1.76 -6.99 41.52
N LYS A 150 -1.53 -6.03 42.44
CA LYS A 150 -2.16 -4.72 42.40
C LYS A 150 -1.25 -3.72 41.70
N GLU A 151 -1.79 -2.99 40.74
CA GLU A 151 -1.13 -1.86 40.11
C GLU A 151 -1.69 -0.56 40.70
N ASP A 152 -0.82 0.26 41.30
CA ASP A 152 -1.22 1.51 41.95
C ASP A 152 -1.90 2.50 40.98
N ASN A 153 -1.61 2.37 39.68
CA ASN A 153 -2.12 3.23 38.62
C ASN A 153 -3.07 2.49 37.64
N GLU A 154 -3.72 1.39 38.07
CA GLU A 154 -4.58 0.56 37.20
C GLU A 154 -5.61 1.39 36.42
N GLN A 155 -6.29 2.33 37.09
CA GLN A 155 -7.30 3.18 36.43
C GLN A 155 -6.71 4.07 35.34
N GLU A 156 -5.55 4.68 35.59
CA GLU A 156 -4.89 5.56 34.63
C GLU A 156 -4.42 4.75 33.40
N LEU A 157 -3.87 3.55 33.63
CA LEU A 157 -3.49 2.62 32.58
C LEU A 157 -4.69 2.19 31.73
N LEU A 158 -5.81 1.80 32.36
CA LEU A 158 -7.03 1.42 31.64
C LEU A 158 -7.57 2.56 30.77
N ILE A 159 -7.54 3.80 31.27
CA ILE A 159 -7.95 5.00 30.52
C ILE A 159 -7.02 5.21 29.32
N SER A 160 -5.70 5.16 29.55
CA SER A 160 -4.69 5.33 28.51
C SER A 160 -4.83 4.28 27.39
N ILE A 161 -4.96 3.00 27.77
CA ILE A 161 -5.17 1.89 26.82
C ILE A 161 -6.46 2.11 26.03
N ARG A 162 -7.57 2.45 26.69
CA ARG A 162 -8.85 2.70 26.03
C ARG A 162 -8.74 3.82 25.00
N ASP A 163 -8.18 4.96 25.40
CA ASP A 163 -8.15 6.16 24.57
C ASP A 163 -7.22 5.97 23.37
N SER A 164 -6.07 5.32 23.57
CA SER A 164 -5.17 4.89 22.51
C SER A 164 -5.87 3.90 21.56
N LEU A 165 -6.56 2.89 22.10
CA LEU A 165 -7.28 1.90 21.29
C LEU A 165 -8.40 2.55 20.46
N ILE A 166 -9.20 3.46 21.03
CA ILE A 166 -10.24 4.20 20.31
C ILE A 166 -9.64 5.03 19.18
N LYS A 167 -8.57 5.77 19.47
CA LYS A 167 -7.91 6.65 18.49
C LYS A 167 -7.43 5.85 17.28
N GLU A 168 -6.63 4.80 17.51
CA GLU A 168 -6.05 4.01 16.44
C GLU A 168 -7.12 3.20 15.70
N HIS A 169 -8.15 2.72 16.42
CA HIS A 169 -9.27 2.01 15.82
C HIS A 169 -10.09 2.91 14.87
N ASN A 170 -10.38 4.15 15.28
CA ASN A 170 -11.11 5.11 14.47
C ASN A 170 -10.30 5.50 13.23
N TYR A 171 -8.99 5.72 13.38
CA TYR A 171 -8.11 5.97 12.24
C TYR A 171 -8.20 4.85 11.19
N LEU A 172 -8.13 3.60 11.64
CA LEU A 172 -8.22 2.43 10.75
C LEU A 172 -9.60 2.28 10.09
N ILE A 173 -10.67 2.83 10.67
CA ILE A 173 -12.01 2.84 10.05
C ILE A 173 -12.15 4.02 9.07
N GLU A 174 -11.67 5.20 9.44
CA GLU A 174 -11.83 6.44 8.66
C GLU A 174 -11.02 6.43 7.37
N GLN A 175 -9.82 5.84 7.38
CA GLN A 175 -9.00 5.63 6.18
C GLN A 175 -9.62 4.65 5.16
N ASN A 176 -10.81 4.12 5.44
CA ASN A 176 -11.54 3.22 4.56
C ASN A 176 -12.88 3.81 4.06
N LYS A 177 -13.22 5.06 4.38
CA LYS A 177 -14.39 5.78 3.87
C LYS A 177 -14.02 6.69 2.71
#